data_AF-A0A7N0TE79-F1
#
_entry.id   AF-A0A7N0TE79-F1
#
_cell.length_a   1.000
_cell.length_b   1.000
_cell.length_c   1.000
_cell.angle_alpha   90.00
_cell.angle_beta   90.00
_cell.angle_gamma   90.00
#
_symmetry.space_group_name_H-M   'P 1'
#
loop_
_entity.id
_entity.type
_entity.pdbx_description
1 polymer ?
#
loop_
_entity_poly.entity_id
_entity_poly.type
_entity_poly.pdbx_seq_one_letter_code
_entity_poly.pdbx_strand_id
1 'polypeptide(L)'
;MAQKEAQGVAEKRKGRRGPGSVIGSSTAGCVCALICIYGAPTEIVSRLLKLGFVASFCTKLSDTVSSEIGKAYGKTTYLVTTLKVVPRGSEGAVSLEGTLAGVVAAAVLAFVGCYVNLIKPPEAVVCIIASQIANIGESIIGATLQEKDGFQWLNNDLVNVINISMGSIIAVMIHQLLYRSNF
;
A
#
# COMPACT_ATOMS: atom_id res chain seq x y z
N MET A 1 0.31 21.56 6.18
CA MET A 1 -1.13 21.71 5.89
C MET A 1 -1.43 22.97 5.09
N ALA A 2 -0.89 24.14 5.48
CA ALA A 2 -1.08 25.41 4.75
C ALA A 2 -0.69 25.38 3.25
N GLN A 3 0.39 24.68 2.87
CA GLN A 3 0.78 24.52 1.46
C GLN A 3 -0.21 23.67 0.62
N LYS A 4 -0.86 22.66 1.22
CA LYS A 4 -1.82 21.79 0.51
C LYS A 4 -3.15 22.51 0.25
N GLU A 5 -3.58 23.36 1.19
CA GLU A 5 -4.76 24.21 1.03
C GLU A 5 -4.51 25.32 0.00
N ALA A 6 -3.32 25.94 0.03
CA ALA A 6 -2.95 26.98 -0.94
C ALA A 6 -2.85 26.48 -2.39
N GLN A 7 -2.54 25.19 -2.60
CA GLN A 7 -2.42 24.59 -3.93
C GLN A 7 -3.73 23.94 -4.44
N GLY A 8 -4.82 23.97 -3.65
CA GLY A 8 -6.09 23.33 -4.03
C GLY A 8 -6.05 21.79 -4.08
N VAL A 9 -4.95 21.19 -3.59
CA VAL A 9 -4.70 19.72 -3.58
C VAL A 9 -5.09 19.10 -2.23
N ALA A 10 -5.78 19.86 -1.38
CA ALA A 10 -6.30 19.34 -0.13
C ALA A 10 -7.41 18.33 -0.42
N GLU A 11 -7.22 17.09 0.03
CA GLU A 11 -8.29 16.08 0.07
C GLU A 11 -9.58 16.66 0.65
N LYS A 12 -10.74 16.13 0.23
CA LYS A 12 -12.10 16.57 0.62
C LYS A 12 -12.34 16.74 2.13
N ARG A 13 -11.42 16.30 3.01
CA ARG A 13 -11.43 16.44 4.48
C ARG A 13 -10.27 17.25 5.08
N LYS A 14 -9.75 18.29 4.42
CA LYS A 14 -8.73 19.21 5.00
C LYS A 14 -7.50 18.49 5.59
N GLY A 15 -7.10 17.36 5.00
CA GLY A 15 -5.90 16.62 5.41
C GLY A 15 -5.92 15.99 6.82
N ARG A 16 -7.06 15.91 7.52
CA ARG A 16 -7.16 15.17 8.80
C ARG A 16 -7.52 13.72 8.54
N ARG A 17 -6.51 12.82 8.57
CA ARG A 17 -6.72 11.37 8.70
C ARG A 17 -7.36 11.12 10.07
N GLY A 18 -8.59 10.63 10.11
CA GLY A 18 -9.26 10.26 11.35
C GLY A 18 -8.61 9.01 11.98
N PRO A 19 -8.84 8.72 13.27
CA PRO A 19 -8.32 7.51 13.92
C PRO A 19 -8.73 6.21 13.21
N GLY A 20 -9.86 6.20 12.49
CA GLY A 20 -10.28 5.08 11.64
C GLY A 20 -9.31 4.76 10.50
N SER A 21 -8.59 5.75 9.99
CA SER A 21 -7.52 5.59 8.99
C SER A 21 -6.36 4.76 9.55
N VAL A 22 -5.97 5.02 10.80
CA VAL A 22 -4.86 4.35 11.47
C VAL A 22 -5.23 2.90 11.83
N ILE A 23 -6.44 2.71 12.34
CA ILE A 23 -6.98 1.39 12.70
C ILE A 23 -7.11 0.54 11.44
N GLY A 24 -7.75 1.08 10.40
CA GLY A 24 -7.90 0.41 9.10
C GLY A 24 -6.56 0.04 8.47
N SER A 25 -5.58 0.94 8.56
CA SER A 25 -4.25 0.73 7.98
C SER A 25 -3.40 -0.31 8.72
N SER A 26 -3.72 -0.58 9.98
CA SER A 26 -3.01 -1.56 10.81
C SER A 26 -3.69 -2.92 10.82
N THR A 27 -4.94 -3.03 10.36
CA THR A 27 -5.77 -4.24 10.52
C THR A 27 -5.13 -5.50 9.97
N ALA A 28 -4.62 -5.47 8.73
CA ALA A 28 -4.03 -6.66 8.11
C ALA A 28 -2.79 -7.14 8.88
N GLY A 29 -1.90 -6.21 9.24
CA GLY A 29 -0.73 -6.51 10.06
C GLY A 29 -1.11 -7.01 11.47
N CYS A 30 -2.06 -6.36 12.13
CA CYS A 30 -2.55 -6.78 13.45
C CYS A 30 -3.17 -8.17 13.40
N VAL A 31 -3.98 -8.50 12.40
CA VAL A 31 -4.56 -9.83 12.22
C VAL A 31 -3.46 -10.87 12.02
N CYS A 32 -2.48 -10.60 11.14
CA CYS A 32 -1.34 -11.49 10.95
C CYS A 32 -0.56 -11.72 12.25
N ALA A 33 -0.30 -10.66 13.02
CA ALA A 33 0.42 -10.73 14.29
C ALA A 33 -0.37 -11.49 15.36
N LEU A 34 -1.66 -11.23 15.51
CA LEU A 34 -2.53 -11.90 16.48
C LEU A 34 -2.65 -13.39 16.18
N ILE A 35 -2.82 -13.79 14.92
CA ILE A 35 -2.84 -15.20 14.53
C ILE A 35 -1.48 -15.84 14.80
N CYS A 36 -0.38 -15.13 14.56
CA CYS A 36 0.96 -15.67 14.82
C CYS A 36 1.22 -15.88 16.33
N ILE A 37 0.72 -15.00 17.19
CA ILE A 37 0.93 -15.07 18.65
C ILE A 37 -0.03 -16.08 19.31
N TYR A 38 -1.31 -16.05 18.95
CA TYR A 38 -2.36 -16.80 19.65
C TYR A 38 -2.86 -18.04 18.92
N GLY A 39 -2.63 -18.14 17.61
CA GLY A 39 -3.15 -19.23 16.79
C GLY A 39 -2.33 -20.52 16.78
N ALA A 40 -1.17 -20.53 17.45
CA ALA A 40 -0.17 -21.63 17.41
C ALA A 40 0.03 -22.20 15.99
N PRO A 41 0.31 -21.35 14.98
CA PRO A 41 0.41 -21.80 13.59
C PRO A 41 1.61 -22.74 13.39
N THR A 42 1.51 -23.63 12.41
CA THR A 42 2.68 -24.38 11.93
C THR A 42 3.77 -23.42 11.45
N GLU A 43 5.03 -23.86 11.43
CA GLU A 43 6.18 -23.05 10.97
C GLU A 43 5.95 -22.40 9.59
N ILE A 44 5.28 -23.13 8.70
CA ILE A 44 4.92 -22.67 7.35
C ILE A 44 3.95 -21.49 7.44
N VAL A 45 2.87 -21.65 8.23
CA VAL A 45 1.85 -20.62 8.40
C VAL A 45 2.44 -19.41 9.12
N SER A 46 3.29 -19.60 10.13
CA SER A 46 4.01 -18.51 10.81
C SER A 46 4.85 -17.69 9.83
N ARG A 47 5.59 -18.33 8.92
CA ARG A 47 6.39 -17.65 7.91
C ARG A 47 5.54 -16.86 6.92
N LEU A 48 4.42 -17.42 6.46
CA LEU A 48 3.48 -16.70 5.59
C LEU A 48 2.82 -15.51 6.30
N LEU A 49 2.50 -15.64 7.59
CA LEU A 49 1.95 -14.54 8.39
C LEU A 49 2.97 -13.41 8.60
N LYS A 50 4.26 -13.73 8.85
CA LYS A 50 5.34 -12.75 8.92
C LYS A 50 5.55 -12.04 7.58
N LEU A 51 5.50 -12.78 6.47
CA LEU A 51 5.57 -12.22 5.12
C LEU A 51 4.41 -11.25 4.86
N GLY A 52 3.17 -11.68 5.12
CA GLY A 52 1.97 -10.85 4.97
C GLY A 52 2.01 -9.60 5.86
N PHE A 53 2.50 -9.74 7.10
CA PHE A 53 2.74 -8.64 8.01
C PHE A 53 3.70 -7.61 7.39
N VAL A 54 4.91 -8.00 7.00
CA VAL A 54 5.89 -7.08 6.43
C VAL A 54 5.38 -6.45 5.13
N ALA A 55 4.75 -7.25 4.26
CA ALA A 55 4.16 -6.77 3.02
C ALA A 55 3.08 -5.70 3.25
N SER A 56 2.20 -5.89 4.24
CA SER A 56 1.14 -4.94 4.57
C SER A 56 1.71 -3.55 4.95
N PHE A 57 2.76 -3.55 5.77
CA PHE A 57 3.46 -2.33 6.16
C PHE A 57 4.22 -1.71 4.98
N CYS A 58 4.86 -2.52 4.12
CA CYS A 58 5.54 -2.03 2.92
C CYS A 58 4.56 -1.33 1.98
N THR A 59 3.39 -1.94 1.75
CA THR A 59 2.30 -1.35 0.97
C THR A 59 1.86 -0.02 1.55
N LYS A 60 1.56 0.03 2.86
CA LYS A 60 1.07 1.29 3.45
C LYS A 60 2.10 2.41 3.38
N LEU A 61 3.36 2.10 3.69
CA LEU A 61 4.42 3.10 3.65
C LEU A 61 4.66 3.57 2.20
N SER A 62 4.70 2.63 1.25
CA SER A 62 4.87 2.94 -0.18
C SER A 62 3.75 3.81 -0.72
N ASP A 63 2.48 3.47 -0.46
CA ASP A 63 1.33 4.29 -0.85
C ASP A 63 1.45 5.72 -0.27
N THR A 64 1.72 5.81 1.04
CA THR A 64 1.79 7.11 1.71
C THR A 64 2.94 7.97 1.17
N VAL A 65 4.13 7.40 0.99
CA VAL A 65 5.27 8.14 0.45
C VAL A 65 5.04 8.49 -1.01
N SER A 66 4.50 7.56 -1.81
CA SER A 66 4.22 7.79 -3.23
C SER A 66 3.22 8.92 -3.45
N SER A 67 2.13 8.94 -2.68
CA SER A 67 1.10 9.97 -2.78
C SER A 67 1.58 11.33 -2.28
N GLU A 68 2.33 11.39 -1.17
CA GLU A 68 2.86 12.64 -0.62
C GLU A 68 3.94 13.25 -1.53
N ILE A 69 4.89 12.44 -1.99
CA ILE A 69 5.94 12.88 -2.92
C ILE A 69 5.35 13.21 -4.28
N GLY A 70 4.38 12.44 -4.77
CA GLY A 70 3.69 12.72 -6.03
C GLY A 70 2.91 14.04 -5.98
N LYS A 71 2.21 14.33 -4.89
CA LYS A 71 1.50 15.61 -4.69
C LYS A 71 2.49 16.79 -4.59
N ALA A 72 3.60 16.63 -3.87
CA ALA A 72 4.57 17.70 -3.65
C ALA A 72 5.49 17.97 -4.86
N TYR A 73 5.96 16.93 -5.53
CA TYR A 73 7.04 17.00 -6.52
C TYR A 73 6.71 16.44 -7.90
N GLY A 74 5.58 15.74 -8.07
CA GLY A 74 5.29 15.01 -9.31
C GLY A 74 5.13 15.91 -10.52
N LYS A 75 6.09 15.93 -11.46
CA LYS A 75 6.07 16.87 -12.60
C LYS A 75 4.86 16.65 -13.49
N THR A 76 4.60 15.39 -13.82
CA THR A 76 3.44 14.97 -14.62
C THR A 76 2.72 13.84 -13.91
N THR A 77 1.43 14.01 -13.71
CA THR A 77 0.53 13.03 -13.09
C THR A 77 -0.41 12.45 -14.14
N TYR A 78 -0.59 11.13 -14.11
CA TYR A 78 -1.41 10.39 -15.07
C TYR A 78 -2.46 9.56 -14.34
N LEU A 79 -3.62 9.39 -14.96
CA LEU A 79 -4.62 8.44 -14.48
C LEU A 79 -4.25 7.03 -14.95
N VAL A 80 -4.15 6.06 -14.03
CA VAL A 80 -3.71 4.69 -14.37
C VAL A 80 -4.63 4.00 -15.40
N THR A 81 -5.91 4.37 -15.43
CA THR A 81 -6.91 3.75 -16.29
C THR A 81 -6.91 4.27 -17.73
N THR A 82 -6.64 5.55 -17.93
CA THR A 82 -6.74 6.21 -19.25
C THR A 82 -5.40 6.72 -19.77
N LEU A 83 -4.36 6.71 -18.92
CA LEU A 83 -3.04 7.31 -19.17
C LEU A 83 -3.11 8.79 -19.58
N LYS A 84 -4.23 9.45 -19.30
CA LYS A 84 -4.40 10.89 -19.52
C LYS A 84 -3.69 11.67 -18.42
N VAL A 85 -3.09 12.79 -18.81
CA VAL A 85 -2.52 13.74 -17.86
C VAL A 85 -3.65 14.39 -17.07
N VAL A 86 -3.56 14.33 -15.75
CA VAL A 86 -4.54 14.90 -14.82
C VAL A 86 -3.82 15.83 -13.83
N PRO A 87 -4.54 16.80 -13.23
CA PRO A 87 -3.96 17.65 -12.18
C PRO A 87 -3.36 16.83 -11.02
N ARG A 88 -2.39 17.42 -10.32
CA ARG A 88 -1.79 16.78 -9.14
C ARG A 88 -2.85 16.58 -8.05
N GLY A 89 -2.83 15.39 -7.44
CA GLY A 89 -3.72 15.01 -6.35
C GLY A 89 -5.16 14.71 -6.76
N SER A 90 -5.44 14.56 -8.06
CA SER A 90 -6.63 13.84 -8.52
C SER A 90 -6.66 12.41 -7.97
N GLU A 91 -7.84 11.88 -7.68
CA GLU A 91 -8.00 10.52 -7.14
C GLU A 91 -7.52 9.49 -8.17
N GLY A 92 -6.68 8.54 -7.73
CA GLY A 92 -6.06 7.55 -8.62
C GLY A 92 -4.98 8.08 -9.57
N ALA A 93 -4.52 9.33 -9.39
CA ALA A 93 -3.43 9.89 -10.16
C ALA A 93 -2.06 9.39 -9.67
N VAL A 94 -1.20 9.00 -10.61
CA VAL A 94 0.15 8.49 -10.33
C VAL A 94 1.19 9.36 -11.03
N SER A 95 2.33 9.58 -10.38
CA SER A 95 3.50 10.25 -10.95
C SER A 95 4.71 9.33 -10.92
N LEU A 96 5.71 9.64 -11.76
CA LEU A 96 6.97 8.89 -11.76
C LEU A 96 7.73 9.10 -10.45
N GLU A 97 7.82 10.36 -10.00
CA GLU A 97 8.52 10.73 -8.76
C GLU A 97 7.89 10.08 -7.54
N GLY A 98 6.55 10.08 -7.46
CA GLY A 98 5.82 9.37 -6.42
C GLY A 98 6.09 7.87 -6.44
N THR A 99 5.97 7.24 -7.61
CA THR A 99 6.21 5.79 -7.76
C THR A 99 7.61 5.40 -7.33
N LEU A 100 8.64 6.14 -7.75
CA LEU A 100 10.03 5.87 -7.36
C LEU A 100 10.24 6.03 -5.85
N ALA A 101 9.70 7.10 -5.26
CA ALA A 101 9.77 7.30 -3.81
C ALA A 101 9.05 6.18 -3.04
N GLY A 102 7.91 5.70 -3.55
CA GLY A 102 7.20 4.54 -3.02
C GLY A 102 8.04 3.27 -3.04
N VAL A 103 8.69 2.96 -4.17
CA VAL A 103 9.61 1.80 -4.28
C VAL A 103 10.73 1.89 -3.24
N VAL A 104 11.36 3.06 -3.10
CA VAL A 104 12.43 3.28 -2.12
C VAL A 104 11.90 3.08 -0.70
N ALA A 105 10.71 3.59 -0.38
CA ALA A 105 10.10 3.43 0.92
C ALA A 105 9.79 1.95 1.25
N ALA A 106 9.23 1.20 0.29
CA ALA A 106 9.03 -0.24 0.42
C ALA A 106 10.35 -0.97 0.64
N ALA A 107 11.39 -0.63 -0.13
CA ALA A 107 12.70 -1.27 -0.02
C ALA A 107 13.35 -1.04 1.35
N VAL A 108 13.27 0.17 1.90
CA VAL A 108 13.75 0.49 3.25
C VAL A 108 13.04 -0.37 4.29
N LEU A 109 11.72 -0.49 4.21
CA LEU A 109 10.96 -1.25 5.19
C LEU A 109 11.14 -2.76 5.05
N ALA A 110 11.26 -3.27 3.82
CA ALA A 110 11.59 -4.66 3.55
C ALA A 110 12.98 -5.03 4.09
N PHE A 111 13.96 -4.12 3.93
CA PHE A 111 15.29 -4.27 4.53
C PHE A 111 15.23 -4.35 6.06
N VAL A 112 14.44 -3.48 6.71
CA VAL A 112 14.21 -3.57 8.17
C VAL A 112 13.63 -4.94 8.52
N GLY A 113 12.63 -5.43 7.78
CA GLY A 113 12.05 -6.76 7.94
C GLY A 113 13.08 -7.91 7.85
N CYS A 114 14.04 -7.81 6.94
CA CYS A 114 15.16 -8.75 6.87
C CYS A 114 16.12 -8.60 8.05
N TYR A 115 16.47 -7.38 8.43
CA TYR A 115 17.38 -7.09 9.52
C TYR A 115 16.87 -7.65 10.87
N VAL A 116 15.57 -7.55 11.13
CA VAL A 116 14.94 -8.13 12.33
C VAL A 116 14.58 -9.61 12.19
N ASN A 117 15.01 -10.29 11.12
CA ASN A 117 14.73 -11.71 10.85
C ASN A 117 13.23 -12.07 10.76
N LEU A 118 12.37 -11.13 10.34
CA LEU A 118 10.96 -11.43 10.05
C LEU A 118 10.78 -12.11 8.69
N ILE A 119 11.58 -11.70 7.70
CA ILE A 119 11.55 -12.22 6.33
C ILE A 119 12.96 -12.46 5.78
N LYS A 120 13.09 -13.33 4.78
CA LYS A 120 14.37 -13.61 4.08
C LYS A 120 14.64 -12.60 2.95
N PRO A 121 15.88 -12.45 2.48
CA PRO A 121 16.18 -11.52 1.38
C PRO A 121 15.35 -11.71 0.10
N PRO A 122 15.05 -12.95 -0.36
CA PRO A 122 14.17 -13.14 -1.52
C PRO A 122 12.72 -12.71 -1.26
N GLU A 123 12.26 -12.83 -0.01
CA GLU A 123 10.92 -12.40 0.41
C GLU A 123 10.81 -10.86 0.43
N ALA A 124 11.89 -10.14 0.69
CA ALA A 124 11.89 -8.68 0.60
C ALA A 124 11.56 -8.19 -0.81
N VAL A 125 12.11 -8.85 -1.84
CA VAL A 125 11.77 -8.55 -3.25
C VAL A 125 10.28 -8.81 -3.50
N VAL A 126 9.73 -9.89 -2.94
CA VAL A 126 8.29 -10.20 -3.03
C VAL A 126 7.46 -9.10 -2.37
N CYS A 127 7.83 -8.62 -1.18
CA CYS A 127 7.13 -7.51 -0.51
C CYS A 127 7.13 -6.23 -1.34
N ILE A 128 8.26 -5.87 -1.95
CA ILE A 128 8.38 -4.67 -2.80
C ILE A 128 7.50 -4.81 -4.05
N ILE A 129 7.55 -5.96 -4.74
CA ILE A 129 6.72 -6.17 -5.93
C ILE A 129 5.23 -6.15 -5.56
N ALA A 130 4.85 -6.85 -4.49
CA ALA A 130 3.48 -6.90 -4.02
C ALA A 130 2.96 -5.52 -3.62
N SER A 131 3.77 -4.67 -2.98
CA SER A 131 3.38 -3.29 -2.65
C SER A 131 3.11 -2.46 -3.89
N GLN A 132 3.91 -2.61 -4.95
CA GLN A 132 3.69 -1.86 -6.18
C GLN A 132 2.42 -2.29 -6.91
N ILE A 133 2.18 -3.60 -6.99
CA ILE A 133 0.95 -4.13 -7.61
C ILE A 133 -0.28 -3.64 -6.82
N ALA A 134 -0.21 -3.68 -5.49
CA ALA A 134 -1.30 -3.23 -4.64
C ALA A 134 -1.59 -1.72 -4.83
N ASN A 135 -0.58 -0.87 -4.84
CA ASN A 135 -0.72 0.58 -5.05
C ASN A 135 -1.28 0.93 -6.43
N ILE A 136 -0.93 0.15 -7.47
CA ILE A 136 -1.55 0.28 -8.80
C ILE A 136 -3.03 -0.08 -8.72
N GLY A 137 -3.37 -1.18 -8.03
CA GLY A 137 -4.76 -1.58 -7.80
C GLY A 137 -5.57 -0.52 -7.05
N GLU A 138 -4.99 0.10 -6.02
CA GLU A 138 -5.59 1.25 -5.32
C GLU A 138 -5.86 2.40 -6.28
N SER A 139 -4.86 2.75 -7.11
CA SER A 139 -4.99 3.85 -8.07
C SER A 139 -6.09 3.57 -9.11
N ILE A 140 -6.27 2.31 -9.52
CA ILE A 140 -7.38 1.91 -10.39
C ILE A 140 -8.72 2.06 -9.66
N ILE A 141 -8.82 1.62 -8.40
CA ILE A 141 -10.03 1.77 -7.58
C ILE A 141 -10.39 3.25 -7.42
N GLY A 142 -9.40 4.10 -7.11
CA GLY A 142 -9.59 5.55 -7.01
C GLY A 142 -10.10 6.15 -8.31
N ALA A 143 -9.41 5.86 -9.43
CA ALA A 143 -9.75 6.38 -10.75
C ALA A 143 -11.10 5.89 -11.31
N THR A 144 -11.59 4.72 -10.88
CA THR A 144 -12.82 4.11 -11.44
C THR A 144 -14.04 4.23 -10.56
N LEU A 145 -13.88 4.22 -9.23
CA LEU A 145 -14.98 4.09 -8.28
C LEU A 145 -15.17 5.33 -7.40
N GLN A 146 -14.12 6.04 -6.99
CA GLN A 146 -14.27 7.14 -6.03
C GLN A 146 -14.92 8.41 -6.62
N GLU A 147 -14.86 8.59 -7.94
CA GLU A 147 -15.53 9.71 -8.64
C GLU A 147 -16.95 9.35 -9.12
N LYS A 148 -17.40 8.09 -8.99
CA LYS A 148 -18.73 7.67 -9.45
C LYS A 148 -19.82 7.92 -8.41
N ASP A 149 -20.93 8.51 -8.86
CA ASP A 149 -22.15 8.64 -8.08
C ASP A 149 -22.67 7.24 -7.65
N GLY A 150 -22.86 7.06 -6.35
CA GLY A 150 -23.23 5.78 -5.72
C GLY A 150 -22.11 5.09 -4.93
N PHE A 151 -20.84 5.42 -5.20
CA PHE A 151 -19.68 4.85 -4.48
C PHE A 151 -19.07 5.83 -3.45
N GLN A 152 -19.79 6.88 -3.06
CA GLN A 152 -19.29 7.85 -2.07
C GLN A 152 -19.04 7.28 -0.67
N TRP A 153 -19.54 6.07 -0.39
CA TRP A 153 -19.21 5.30 0.82
C TRP A 153 -17.79 4.70 0.79
N LEU A 154 -17.19 4.56 -0.40
CA LEU A 154 -15.81 4.11 -0.61
C LEU A 154 -14.83 5.27 -0.35
N ASN A 155 -14.68 5.61 0.92
CA ASN A 155 -13.76 6.67 1.33
C ASN A 155 -12.28 6.24 1.22
N ASN A 156 -11.37 7.20 1.31
CA ASN A 156 -9.92 6.94 1.26
C ASN A 156 -9.45 5.96 2.33
N ASP A 157 -10.09 5.93 3.51
CA ASP A 157 -9.69 5.01 4.58
C ASP A 157 -9.99 3.54 4.21
N LEU A 158 -11.16 3.27 3.61
CA LEU A 158 -11.55 1.93 3.19
C LEU A 158 -10.70 1.44 2.01
N VAL A 159 -10.45 2.31 1.03
CA VAL A 159 -9.56 2.01 -0.11
C VAL A 159 -8.15 1.68 0.37
N ASN A 160 -7.66 2.39 1.38
CA ASN A 160 -6.40 2.07 2.04
C ASN A 160 -6.40 0.69 2.71
N VAL A 161 -7.46 0.33 3.43
CA VAL A 161 -7.58 -1.01 4.03
C VAL A 161 -7.52 -2.09 2.96
N ILE A 162 -8.24 -1.89 1.84
CA ILE A 162 -8.23 -2.81 0.70
C ILE A 162 -6.82 -2.90 0.12
N ASN A 163 -6.14 -1.78 -0.13
CA ASN A 163 -4.79 -1.75 -0.69
C ASN A 163 -3.81 -2.56 0.16
N ILE A 164 -3.78 -2.32 1.46
CA ILE A 164 -2.88 -3.01 2.40
C ILE A 164 -3.17 -4.51 2.46
N SER A 165 -4.46 -4.87 2.43
CA SER A 165 -4.88 -6.27 2.40
C SER A 165 -4.46 -6.95 1.08
N MET A 166 -4.61 -6.27 -0.05
CA MET A 166 -4.12 -6.75 -1.35
C MET A 166 -2.61 -6.97 -1.31
N GLY A 167 -1.83 -6.03 -0.76
CA GLY A 167 -0.39 -6.16 -0.63
C GLY A 167 0.05 -7.42 0.13
N SER A 168 -0.60 -7.68 1.27
CA SER A 168 -0.37 -8.90 2.06
C SER A 168 -0.73 -10.17 1.27
N ILE A 169 -1.92 -10.22 0.68
CA ILE A 169 -2.41 -11.39 -0.07
C ILE A 169 -1.54 -11.67 -1.30
N ILE A 170 -1.21 -10.64 -2.08
CA ILE A 170 -0.36 -10.75 -3.27
C ILE A 170 1.03 -11.28 -2.89
N ALA A 171 1.63 -10.79 -1.80
CA ALA A 171 2.93 -11.27 -1.35
C ALA A 171 2.88 -12.76 -1.00
N VAL A 172 1.86 -13.20 -0.26
CA VAL A 172 1.65 -14.61 0.09
C VAL A 172 1.45 -15.46 -1.17
N MET A 173 0.63 -14.99 -2.12
CA MET A 173 0.38 -15.70 -3.38
C MET A 173 1.65 -15.83 -4.23
N ILE A 174 2.41 -14.75 -4.41
CA ILE A 174 3.68 -14.77 -5.16
C ILE A 174 4.66 -15.73 -4.49
N HIS A 175 4.81 -15.66 -3.17
CA HIS A 175 5.69 -16.58 -2.45
C HIS A 175 5.24 -18.04 -2.61
N GLN A 176 3.95 -18.33 -2.50
CA GLN A 176 3.43 -19.68 -2.73
C GLN A 176 3.67 -20.17 -4.15
N LEU A 177 3.57 -19.31 -5.16
CA LEU A 177 3.84 -19.67 -6.56
C LEU A 177 5.32 -19.93 -6.82
N LEU A 178 6.21 -19.09 -6.29
CA LEU A 178 7.66 -19.19 -6.52
C LEU A 178 8.31 -20.33 -5.71
N TYR A 179 7.80 -20.61 -4.51
CA TYR A 179 8.42 -21.55 -3.58
C TYR A 179 7.57 -22.81 -3.33
N ARG A 180 6.56 -23.06 -4.17
CA ARG A 180 5.70 -24.26 -4.11
C ARG A 180 6.48 -25.57 -4.18
N SER A 181 7.67 -25.56 -4.77
CA SER A 181 8.55 -26.70 -5.00
C SER A 181 9.52 -27.02 -3.85
N ASN A 182 9.50 -26.26 -2.74
CA ASN A 182 10.31 -26.53 -1.54
C ASN A 182 9.51 -27.16 -0.38
N PHE A 183 8.36 -27.75 -0.68
CA PHE A 183 7.50 -28.47 0.26
C PHE A 183 7.27 -29.91 -0.19
#